data_AF-A0A831VR17-F1
#
_entry.id   AF-A0A831VR17-F1
#
_cell.length_a   1.000
_cell.length_b   1.000
_cell.length_c   1.000
_cell.angle_alpha   90.00
_cell.angle_beta   90.00
_cell.angle_gamma   90.00
#
_symmetry.space_group_name_H-M   'P 1'
#
loop_
_entity.id
_entity.type
_entity.pdbx_description
1 polymer ?
#
loop_
_entity_poly.entity_id
_entity_poly.type
_entity_poly.pdbx_seq_one_letter_code
_entity_poly.pdbx_strand_id
1 'polypeptide(L)'
;MHNNPALQLLMVATLQGYAIRWPLGENKLFLCSIGTGSYTRLASKDAIKKFSNLHWLAMLATQLMKDSCELNETIMQWISSSPTARDIDRQIGSLSEDHFAGKPLVSYLRYNIELERASLDHIGLRYSAREVEKLKNMSEVKNISELDRIGSVAAEKQVFEEHFPSVFDRSVGI
;
A
#
# COMPACT_ATOMS: atom_id res chain seq x y z
N MET A 1 -7.63 0.59 -12.96
CA MET A 1 -8.34 0.16 -11.73
C MET A 1 -7.38 0.35 -10.56
N HIS A 2 -7.67 1.27 -9.64
CA HIS A 2 -6.74 1.67 -8.59
C HIS A 2 -6.90 0.76 -7.36
N ASN A 3 -5.93 -0.11 -7.08
CA ASN A 3 -5.89 -0.90 -5.82
C ASN A 3 -5.23 -0.10 -4.66
N ASN A 4 -4.65 1.07 -4.97
CA ASN A 4 -4.29 2.10 -4.00
C ASN A 4 -5.09 3.38 -4.32
N PRO A 5 -6.23 3.63 -3.65
CA PRO A 5 -7.09 4.78 -3.92
C PRO A 5 -6.62 6.07 -3.22
N ALA A 6 -5.47 6.07 -2.53
CA ALA A 6 -4.99 7.23 -1.77
C ALA A 6 -4.89 8.51 -2.63
N LEU A 7 -4.28 8.40 -3.81
CA LEU A 7 -4.17 9.51 -4.74
C LEU A 7 -5.55 10.01 -5.21
N GLN A 8 -6.48 9.10 -5.46
CA GLN A 8 -7.84 9.46 -5.85
C GLN A 8 -8.59 10.18 -4.72
N LEU A 9 -8.45 9.72 -3.49
CA LEU A 9 -9.04 10.37 -2.33
C LEU A 9 -8.43 11.77 -2.11
N LEU A 10 -7.12 11.93 -2.29
CA LEU A 10 -6.45 13.23 -2.24
C LEU A 10 -7.02 14.19 -3.30
N MET A 11 -7.23 13.72 -4.53
CA MET A 11 -7.87 14.52 -5.58
C MET A 11 -9.29 14.94 -5.19
N VAL A 12 -10.11 14.01 -4.69
CA VAL A 12 -11.48 14.31 -4.25
C VAL A 12 -11.50 15.31 -3.09
N ALA A 13 -10.56 15.19 -2.16
CA ALA A 13 -10.47 16.08 -1.01
C ALA A 13 -10.04 17.50 -1.39
N THR A 14 -9.23 17.69 -2.44
CA THR A 14 -8.48 18.95 -2.66
C THR A 14 -8.84 19.69 -3.94
N LEU A 15 -9.25 19.01 -5.02
CA LEU A 15 -9.53 19.67 -6.30
C LEU A 15 -10.78 20.57 -6.23
N GLN A 16 -10.70 21.72 -6.88
CA GLN A 16 -11.77 22.74 -6.89
C GLN A 16 -13.11 22.24 -7.43
N GLY A 17 -13.08 21.23 -8.32
CA GLY A 17 -14.30 20.63 -8.88
C GLY A 17 -15.11 19.81 -7.88
N TYR A 18 -14.51 19.41 -6.75
CA TYR A 18 -15.20 18.71 -5.67
C TYR A 18 -15.55 19.69 -4.53
N ALA A 19 -16.57 19.38 -3.74
CA ALA A 19 -17.06 20.28 -2.71
C ALA A 19 -16.16 20.38 -1.45
N ILE A 20 -15.27 19.40 -1.24
CA ILE A 20 -14.49 19.22 0.01
C ILE A 20 -13.43 20.33 0.17
N ARG A 21 -12.57 20.52 -0.83
CA ARG A 21 -11.56 21.61 -0.91
C ARG A 21 -10.70 21.78 0.35
N TRP A 22 -10.30 20.67 0.96
CA TRP A 22 -9.39 20.68 2.10
C TRP A 22 -8.01 21.25 1.71
N PRO A 23 -7.40 22.08 2.57
CA PRO A 23 -6.12 22.69 2.27
C PRO A 23 -4.99 21.66 2.30
N LEU A 24 -4.09 21.73 1.32
CA LEU A 24 -2.85 20.96 1.32
C LEU A 24 -1.86 21.50 2.38
N GLY A 25 -1.04 20.60 2.90
CA GLY A 25 0.06 20.85 3.80
C GLY A 25 0.26 19.68 4.77
N GLU A 26 1.52 19.40 5.11
CA GLU A 26 1.90 18.37 6.10
C GLU A 26 1.05 18.44 7.38
N ASN A 27 0.96 19.62 7.99
CA ASN A 27 0.20 19.84 9.23
C ASN A 27 -1.27 20.21 9.01
N LYS A 28 -1.82 20.01 7.80
CA LYS A 28 -3.19 20.40 7.44
C LYS A 28 -4.02 19.26 6.90
N LEU A 29 -3.38 18.29 6.26
CA LEU A 29 -4.04 17.13 5.69
C LEU A 29 -3.25 15.88 6.04
N PHE A 30 -3.94 14.95 6.69
CA PHE A 30 -3.44 13.63 7.02
C PHE A 30 -4.21 12.58 6.22
N LEU A 31 -3.49 11.67 5.59
CA LEU A 31 -4.07 10.61 4.78
C LEU A 31 -3.49 9.26 5.19
N CYS A 32 -4.33 8.38 5.74
CA CYS A 32 -3.96 7.00 6.03
C CYS A 32 -4.60 6.07 5.00
N SER A 33 -3.78 5.24 4.37
CA SER A 33 -4.20 4.22 3.42
C SER A 33 -3.90 2.83 3.96
N ILE A 34 -4.92 2.01 4.08
CA ILE A 34 -4.82 0.64 4.59
C ILE A 34 -5.16 -0.31 3.46
N GLY A 35 -4.24 -1.20 3.11
CA GLY A 35 -4.42 -2.21 2.09
C GLY A 35 -4.77 -3.58 2.69
N THR A 36 -5.35 -4.45 1.87
CA THR A 36 -5.70 -5.83 2.24
C THR A 36 -4.52 -6.80 2.10
N GLY A 37 -3.34 -6.28 1.78
CA GLY A 37 -2.13 -7.03 1.46
C GLY A 37 -1.79 -7.00 -0.03
N SER A 38 -0.54 -7.32 -0.35
CA SER A 38 -0.01 -7.45 -1.72
C SER A 38 0.80 -8.73 -1.87
N TYR A 39 1.08 -9.14 -3.10
CA TYR A 39 2.02 -10.23 -3.38
C TYR A 39 2.60 -10.03 -4.78
N THR A 40 3.75 -10.65 -5.04
CA THR A 40 4.32 -10.66 -6.39
C THR A 40 3.93 -11.96 -7.08
N ARG A 41 3.25 -11.84 -8.22
CA ARG A 41 2.95 -12.98 -9.09
C ARG A 41 4.14 -13.26 -9.99
N LEU A 42 4.90 -14.30 -9.66
CA LEU A 42 5.96 -14.82 -10.53
C LEU A 42 5.41 -15.98 -11.36
N ALA A 43 5.47 -15.86 -12.69
CA ALA A 43 5.20 -16.98 -13.58
C ALA A 43 6.46 -17.83 -13.74
N SER A 44 6.33 -19.16 -13.65
CA SER A 44 7.46 -20.05 -13.92
C SER A 44 7.80 -20.03 -15.42
N LYS A 45 9.08 -20.21 -15.75
CA LYS A 45 9.55 -20.23 -17.14
C LYS A 45 8.81 -21.26 -18.01
N ASP A 46 8.44 -22.41 -17.43
CA ASP A 46 7.71 -23.46 -18.15
C ASP A 46 6.21 -23.18 -18.28
N ALA A 47 5.63 -22.40 -17.37
CA ALA A 47 4.25 -21.94 -17.50
C ALA A 47 4.12 -20.93 -18.65
N ILE A 48 5.06 -19.99 -18.76
CA ILE A 48 5.07 -18.95 -19.80
C ILE A 48 5.06 -19.57 -21.21
N LYS A 49 5.80 -20.66 -21.42
CA LYS A 49 5.83 -21.39 -22.71
C LYS A 49 4.47 -21.95 -23.14
N LYS A 50 3.54 -22.13 -22.21
CA LYS A 50 2.21 -22.73 -22.45
C LYS A 50 1.09 -21.68 -22.47
N PHE A 51 1.41 -20.39 -22.33
CA PHE A 51 0.41 -19.34 -22.29
C PHE A 51 -0.24 -19.15 -23.66
N SER A 52 -1.56 -19.25 -23.70
CA SER A 52 -2.34 -18.77 -24.85
C SER A 52 -2.48 -17.25 -24.81
N ASN A 53 -2.98 -16.64 -25.90
CA ASN A 53 -3.23 -15.19 -25.96
C ASN A 53 -4.14 -14.68 -24.82
N LEU A 54 -5.10 -15.51 -24.37
CA LEU A 54 -5.98 -15.16 -23.25
C LEU A 54 -5.22 -15.11 -21.91
N HIS A 55 -4.27 -16.02 -21.70
CA HIS A 55 -3.41 -15.99 -20.51
C HIS A 55 -2.53 -14.74 -20.50
N TRP A 56 -1.96 -14.37 -21.65
CA TRP A 56 -1.20 -13.13 -21.81
C TRP A 56 -2.04 -11.90 -21.50
N LEU A 57 -3.27 -11.82 -22.04
CA LEU A 57 -4.17 -10.70 -21.77
C LEU A 57 -4.50 -10.57 -20.28
N ALA A 58 -4.83 -11.69 -19.61
CA ALA A 58 -5.11 -11.69 -18.18
C ALA A 58 -3.87 -11.26 -17.36
N MET A 59 -2.68 -11.73 -17.73
CA MET A 59 -1.45 -11.33 -17.06
C MET A 59 -1.15 -9.84 -17.26
N LEU A 60 -1.27 -9.33 -18.49
CA LEU A 60 -1.08 -7.91 -18.79
C LEU A 60 -2.04 -7.03 -17.97
N ALA A 61 -3.31 -7.41 -17.87
CA ALA A 61 -4.27 -6.68 -17.03
C ALA A 61 -3.81 -6.63 -15.56
N THR A 62 -3.36 -7.75 -15.00
CA THR A 62 -2.85 -7.78 -13.61
C THR A 62 -1.56 -6.98 -13.43
N GLN A 63 -0.65 -6.97 -14.41
CA GLN A 63 0.57 -6.18 -14.35
C GLN A 63 0.27 -4.68 -14.43
N LEU A 64 -0.58 -4.25 -15.37
CA LEU A 64 -1.01 -2.86 -15.46
C LEU A 64 -1.68 -2.36 -14.17
N MET A 65 -2.46 -3.22 -13.51
CA MET A 65 -3.01 -2.90 -12.18
C MET A 65 -1.91 -2.75 -11.14
N LYS A 66 -0.91 -3.63 -11.13
CA LYS A 66 0.24 -3.56 -10.21
C LYS A 66 1.05 -2.27 -10.44
N ASP A 67 1.42 -2.00 -11.68
CA ASP A 67 2.17 -0.81 -12.08
C ASP A 67 1.42 0.48 -11.69
N SER A 68 0.10 0.50 -11.86
CA SER A 68 -0.74 1.63 -11.43
C SER A 68 -0.71 1.83 -9.91
N CYS A 69 -0.59 0.75 -9.13
CA CYS A 69 -0.53 0.85 -7.68
C CYS A 69 0.84 1.31 -7.20
N GLU A 70 1.90 0.78 -7.81
CA GLU A 70 3.28 1.22 -7.56
C GLU A 70 3.43 2.70 -7.91
N LEU A 71 2.97 3.14 -9.09
CA LEU A 71 3.00 4.55 -9.48
C LEU A 71 2.22 5.45 -8.51
N ASN A 72 1.02 5.03 -8.09
CA ASN A 72 0.24 5.78 -7.10
C ASN A 72 1.01 5.90 -5.77
N GLU A 73 1.66 4.83 -5.31
CA GLU A 73 2.47 4.86 -4.10
C GLU A 73 3.71 5.74 -4.24
N THR A 74 4.41 5.67 -5.37
CA THR A 74 5.54 6.55 -5.71
C THR A 74 5.13 8.01 -5.66
N ILE A 75 4.02 8.38 -6.32
CA ILE A 75 3.52 9.76 -6.31
C ILE A 75 3.16 10.17 -4.89
N MET A 76 2.45 9.31 -4.15
CA MET A 76 2.06 9.62 -2.77
C MET A 76 3.28 9.82 -1.87
N GLN A 77 4.29 8.94 -1.91
CA GLN A 77 5.53 9.09 -1.15
C GLN A 77 6.27 10.38 -1.55
N TRP A 78 6.37 10.68 -2.85
CA TRP A 78 7.07 11.88 -3.34
C TRP A 78 6.45 13.21 -2.89
N ILE A 79 5.13 13.27 -2.73
CA ILE A 79 4.42 14.51 -2.35
C ILE A 79 4.18 14.61 -0.84
N SER A 80 4.60 13.63 -0.04
CA SER A 80 4.20 13.52 1.37
C SER A 80 5.37 13.36 2.34
N SER A 81 5.06 13.53 3.62
CA SER A 81 5.89 13.10 4.75
C SER A 81 5.28 11.80 5.26
N SER A 82 6.08 10.72 5.27
CA SER A 82 5.57 9.37 5.56
C SER A 82 6.60 8.56 6.36
N PRO A 83 6.39 8.32 7.67
CA PRO A 83 7.25 7.45 8.46
C PRO A 83 7.14 5.97 8.05
N THR A 84 6.10 5.61 7.30
CA THR A 84 5.87 4.25 6.77
C THR A 84 6.30 4.12 5.31
N ALA A 85 7.07 5.07 4.77
CA ALA A 85 7.56 4.99 3.39
C ALA A 85 8.43 3.74 3.22
N ARG A 86 8.09 2.89 2.25
CA ARG A 86 8.92 1.74 1.89
C ARG A 86 9.86 2.11 0.75
N ASP A 87 10.91 1.31 0.57
CA ASP A 87 11.70 1.37 -0.64
C ASP A 87 10.83 0.94 -1.84
N ILE A 88 10.69 1.84 -2.81
CA ILE A 88 9.97 1.56 -4.06
C ILE A 88 10.84 0.69 -4.95
N ASP A 89 12.08 1.12 -5.17
CA ASP A 89 13.11 0.38 -5.90
C ASP A 89 14.52 0.83 -5.49
N ARG A 90 15.53 0.24 -6.14
CA ARG A 90 16.94 0.46 -5.82
C ARG A 90 17.51 1.79 -6.33
N GLN A 91 16.77 2.52 -7.17
CA GLN A 91 17.18 3.80 -7.77
C GLN A 91 16.63 4.99 -6.99
N ILE A 92 15.34 4.97 -6.64
CA ILE A 92 14.67 6.07 -5.95
C ILE A 92 14.47 5.81 -4.44
N GLY A 93 14.69 4.58 -3.97
CA GLY A 93 14.53 4.23 -2.56
C GLY A 93 13.14 4.56 -2.03
N SER A 94 13.09 5.17 -0.83
CA SER A 94 11.85 5.56 -0.16
C SER A 94 11.30 6.93 -0.57
N LEU A 95 12.08 7.73 -1.31
CA LEU A 95 11.79 9.14 -1.60
C LEU A 95 11.67 10.05 -0.36
N SER A 96 12.16 9.63 0.82
CA SER A 96 12.01 10.41 2.06
C SER A 96 12.66 11.80 2.01
N GLU A 97 13.71 11.95 1.20
CA GLU A 97 14.45 13.21 1.02
C GLU A 97 13.99 13.99 -0.23
N ASP A 98 13.11 13.41 -1.04
CA ASP A 98 12.61 14.01 -2.28
C ASP A 98 11.29 14.73 -2.00
N HIS A 99 11.25 16.05 -2.19
CA HIS A 99 10.03 16.83 -2.01
C HIS A 99 9.65 17.55 -3.30
N PHE A 100 8.51 17.15 -3.90
CA PHE A 100 7.99 17.69 -5.16
C PHE A 100 8.02 19.22 -5.27
N ALA A 101 7.73 19.94 -4.17
CA ALA A 101 7.67 21.40 -4.12
C ALA A 101 8.53 22.01 -3.00
N GLY A 102 9.62 21.33 -2.63
CA GLY A 102 10.51 21.74 -1.52
C GLY A 102 9.91 21.58 -0.12
N LYS A 103 8.68 21.07 -0.02
CA LYS A 103 8.01 20.70 1.23
C LYS A 103 6.92 19.64 0.97
N PRO A 104 6.55 18.84 1.98
CA PRO A 104 5.44 17.90 1.87
C PRO A 104 4.08 18.61 1.73
N LEU A 105 3.23 18.05 0.86
CA LEU A 105 1.86 18.53 0.61
C LEU A 105 0.81 17.83 1.49
N VAL A 106 1.16 16.72 2.14
CA VAL A 106 0.28 15.90 2.96
C VAL A 106 1.12 15.04 3.91
N SER A 107 0.64 14.74 5.12
CA SER A 107 1.18 13.65 5.93
C SER A 107 0.50 12.35 5.52
N TYR A 108 1.27 11.33 5.15
CA TYR A 108 0.76 10.11 4.54
C TYR A 108 1.22 8.88 5.30
N LEU A 109 0.33 7.92 5.51
CA LEU A 109 0.66 6.59 5.99
C LEU A 109 0.13 5.53 5.03
N ARG A 110 0.94 4.50 4.79
CA ARG A 110 0.52 3.32 4.03
C ARG A 110 0.86 2.07 4.79
N TYR A 111 -0.17 1.34 5.20
CA TYR A 111 -0.03 0.00 5.75
C TYR A 111 -0.53 -1.01 4.74
N ASN A 112 0.36 -1.88 4.27
CA ASN A 112 0.00 -2.95 3.34
C ASN A 112 1.02 -4.08 3.42
N ILE A 113 0.67 -5.16 4.11
CA ILE A 113 1.57 -6.29 4.31
C ILE A 113 1.75 -7.09 3.01
N GLU A 114 2.97 -7.50 2.70
CA GLU A 114 3.21 -8.44 1.62
C GLU A 114 2.96 -9.87 2.08
N LEU A 115 2.10 -10.61 1.37
CA LEU A 115 1.86 -12.03 1.54
C LEU A 115 2.98 -12.84 0.86
N GLU A 116 4.21 -12.57 1.29
CA GLU A 116 5.41 -13.32 0.92
C GLU A 116 6.06 -13.85 2.19
N ARG A 117 6.74 -15.01 2.08
CA ARG A 117 7.30 -15.68 3.26
C ARG A 117 8.22 -14.75 4.06
N ALA A 118 9.13 -14.04 3.39
CA ALA A 118 10.06 -13.13 4.04
C ALA A 118 9.30 -12.06 4.86
N SER A 119 8.29 -11.43 4.29
CA SER A 119 7.53 -10.36 4.95
C SER A 119 6.71 -10.88 6.13
N LEU A 120 6.06 -12.04 6.00
CA LEU A 120 5.36 -12.71 7.10
C LEU A 120 6.33 -13.16 8.20
N ASP A 121 7.53 -13.58 7.80
CA ASP A 121 8.59 -14.00 8.71
C ASP A 121 9.07 -12.83 9.60
N HIS A 122 9.09 -11.60 9.09
CA HIS A 122 9.50 -10.41 9.84
C HIS A 122 8.49 -10.04 10.94
N ILE A 123 7.20 -10.31 10.73
CA ILE A 123 6.15 -10.10 11.75
C ILE A 123 5.96 -11.32 12.67
N GLY A 124 6.81 -12.34 12.55
CA GLY A 124 6.82 -13.51 13.42
C GLY A 124 5.85 -14.63 13.01
N LEU A 125 5.27 -14.58 11.82
CA LEU A 125 4.38 -15.61 11.30
C LEU A 125 5.12 -16.53 10.31
N ARG A 126 5.22 -17.81 10.64
CA ARG A 126 5.91 -18.81 9.82
C ARG A 126 4.93 -19.59 8.96
N TYR A 127 5.08 -19.50 7.64
CA TYR A 127 4.30 -20.26 6.67
C TYR A 127 5.19 -20.98 5.65
N SER A 128 4.79 -22.17 5.23
CA SER A 128 5.38 -22.86 4.08
C SER A 128 5.06 -22.13 2.76
N ALA A 129 5.83 -22.41 1.70
CA ALA A 129 5.55 -21.84 0.36
C ALA A 129 4.13 -22.17 -0.11
N ARG A 130 3.64 -23.37 0.22
CA ARG A 130 2.32 -23.83 -0.19
C ARG A 130 1.21 -23.07 0.55
N GLU A 131 1.41 -22.74 1.81
CA GLU A 131 0.46 -21.94 2.58
C GLU A 131 0.42 -20.51 2.09
N VAL A 132 1.59 -19.88 1.89
CA VAL A 132 1.68 -18.53 1.30
C VAL A 132 0.97 -18.46 -0.05
N GLU A 133 1.21 -19.43 -0.94
CA GLU A 133 0.55 -19.46 -2.25
C GLU A 133 -0.98 -19.59 -2.15
N LYS A 134 -1.50 -20.34 -1.17
CA LYS A 134 -2.95 -20.41 -0.92
C LYS A 134 -3.50 -19.06 -0.46
N LEU A 135 -2.78 -18.37 0.43
CA LEU A 135 -3.19 -17.09 1.00
C LEU A 135 -3.28 -15.96 -0.05
N LYS A 136 -2.52 -16.07 -1.15
CA LYS A 136 -2.61 -15.12 -2.28
C LYS A 136 -4.00 -15.08 -2.94
N ASN A 137 -4.81 -16.14 -2.79
CA ASN A 137 -6.22 -16.11 -3.17
C ASN A 137 -7.06 -15.47 -2.05
N MET A 138 -7.07 -14.13 -2.00
CA MET A 138 -7.75 -13.38 -0.95
C MET A 138 -9.28 -13.50 -0.98
N SER A 139 -9.85 -13.85 -2.13
CA SER A 139 -11.31 -14.02 -2.29
C SER A 139 -11.81 -15.39 -1.81
N GLU A 140 -10.91 -16.31 -1.45
CA GLU A 140 -11.27 -17.62 -0.93
C GLU A 140 -11.72 -17.52 0.53
N VAL A 141 -12.97 -17.92 0.80
CA VAL A 141 -13.61 -17.81 2.12
C VAL A 141 -12.79 -18.54 3.20
N LYS A 142 -12.16 -19.66 2.85
CA LYS A 142 -11.32 -20.44 3.78
C LYS A 142 -10.09 -19.68 4.28
N ASN A 143 -9.64 -18.65 3.55
CA ASN A 143 -8.48 -17.87 3.91
C ASN A 143 -8.82 -16.67 4.80
N ILE A 144 -10.09 -16.26 4.91
CA ILE A 144 -10.49 -15.02 5.61
C ILE A 144 -9.95 -14.98 7.04
N SER A 145 -10.18 -16.03 7.83
CA SER A 145 -9.73 -16.07 9.23
C SER A 145 -8.21 -15.97 9.36
N GLU A 146 -7.46 -16.53 8.42
CA GLU A 146 -5.99 -16.50 8.46
C GLU A 146 -5.46 -15.14 8.00
N LEU A 147 -6.09 -14.54 6.98
CA LEU A 147 -5.76 -13.19 6.51
C LEU A 147 -6.06 -12.13 7.57
N ASP A 148 -7.17 -12.28 8.31
CA ASP A 148 -7.53 -11.41 9.44
C ASP A 148 -6.50 -11.52 10.59
N ARG A 149 -6.07 -12.75 10.91
CA ARG A 149 -4.98 -12.99 11.86
C ARG A 149 -3.69 -12.31 11.41
N ILE A 150 -3.30 -12.46 10.14
CA ILE A 150 -2.11 -11.80 9.58
C ILE A 150 -2.24 -10.28 9.71
N GLY A 151 -3.38 -9.71 9.36
CA GLY A 151 -3.65 -8.27 9.48
C GLY A 151 -3.54 -7.77 10.92
N SER A 152 -4.09 -8.51 11.87
CA SER A 152 -4.04 -8.19 13.30
C SER A 152 -2.59 -8.18 13.81
N VAL A 153 -1.81 -9.22 13.50
CA VAL A 153 -0.40 -9.30 13.90
C VAL A 153 0.45 -8.23 13.20
N ALA A 154 0.18 -7.95 11.92
CA ALA A 154 0.85 -6.87 11.20
C ALA A 154 0.57 -5.51 11.86
N ALA A 155 -0.68 -5.25 12.25
CA ALA A 155 -1.05 -4.02 12.94
C ALA A 155 -0.27 -3.87 14.27
N GLU A 156 -0.23 -4.92 15.10
CA GLU A 156 0.53 -4.91 16.36
C GLU A 156 2.04 -4.67 16.19
N LYS A 157 2.60 -5.04 15.03
CA LYS A 157 4.05 -4.96 14.77
C LYS A 157 4.47 -3.76 13.93
N GLN A 158 3.54 -3.07 13.29
CA GLN A 158 3.85 -2.05 12.28
C GLN A 158 3.09 -0.75 12.50
N VAL A 159 2.04 -0.72 13.31
CA VAL A 159 1.28 0.50 13.59
C VAL A 159 1.69 1.02 14.96
N PHE A 160 2.39 2.13 14.97
CA PHE A 160 2.88 2.78 16.18
C PHE A 160 2.25 4.16 16.34
N GLU A 161 2.11 4.62 17.59
CA GLU A 161 1.50 5.93 17.90
C GLU A 161 2.32 7.06 17.27
N GLU A 162 3.64 6.91 17.24
CA GLU A 162 4.60 7.85 16.66
C GLU A 162 4.43 8.06 15.14
N HIS A 163 3.70 7.18 14.46
CA HIS A 163 3.37 7.38 13.05
C HIS A 163 2.32 8.48 12.83
N PHE A 164 1.56 8.84 13.87
CA PHE A 164 0.46 9.79 13.79
C PHE A 164 0.92 11.17 14.31
N PRO A 165 0.94 12.21 13.47
CA PRO A 165 1.38 13.53 13.92
C PRO A 165 0.40 14.15 14.92
N SER A 166 0.90 14.57 16.09
CA SER A 166 0.08 15.11 17.19
C SER A 166 -0.69 16.40 16.84
N VAL A 167 -0.32 17.09 15.76
CA VAL A 167 -1.08 18.24 15.24
C VAL A 167 -2.52 17.87 14.82
N PHE A 168 -2.78 16.59 14.56
CA PHE A 168 -4.11 16.07 14.24
C PHE A 168 -4.86 15.51 15.45
N ASP A 169 -4.25 15.51 16.64
CA ASP A 169 -4.91 15.06 17.85
C ASP A 169 -6.07 15.99 18.16
N ARG A 170 -7.24 15.39 18.38
CA ARG A 170 -8.37 16.14 18.90
C ARG A 170 -8.09 16.41 20.36
N SER A 171 -8.15 17.67 20.78
CA SER A 171 -8.30 17.97 22.21
C SER A 171 -9.53 17.20 22.69
N VAL A 172 -9.31 16.30 23.66
CA VAL A 172 -10.40 15.58 24.31
C VAL A 172 -11.22 16.65 25.02
N GLY A 173 -12.31 17.07 24.40
CA GLY A 173 -13.25 17.99 25.00
C GLY A 173 -13.80 17.34 26.27
N ILE A 174 -13.56 18.00 27.41
CA ILE A 174 -14.30 17.80 28.65
C ILE A 174 -15.75 18.24 28.42
#